data_AF-A0A2H9L7D3-F1
#
_entry.id   AF-A0A2H9L7D3-F1
#
_cell.length_a   1.000
_cell.length_b   1.000
_cell.length_c   1.000
_cell.angle_alpha   90.00
_cell.angle_beta   90.00
_cell.angle_gamma   90.00
#
_symmetry.space_group_name_H-M   'P 1'
#
loop_
_entity.id
_entity.type
_entity.pdbx_description
1 polymer ?
#
loop_
_entity_poly.entity_id
_entity_poly.type
_entity_poly.pdbx_seq_one_letter_code
_entity_poly.pdbx_strand_id
1 'polypeptide(L)'
;MIMDMPKLESPFVRKMINDRYVVVPEINPGYEWVFEDASVLAIEKLDGTNVSVVIENGNVKSIWNRTELIPFINKGKAHIIAGVLESFSREYFSLEDGQFFGELIGERVNGNPYRLEGQFMGAIFNVCKKSSGLQIMGQIS
;
A
#
# COMPACT_ATOMS: atom_id res chain seq x y z
N MET A 1 17.81 -3.45 3.29
CA MET A 1 17.57 -2.85 1.95
C MET A 1 16.18 -2.27 2.01
N ILE A 2 16.01 -0.98 1.72
CA ILE A 2 14.68 -0.37 1.59
C ILE A 2 14.19 -0.78 0.20
N MET A 3 12.99 -1.33 0.12
CA MET A 3 12.41 -1.71 -1.17
C MET A 3 11.46 -0.63 -1.65
N ASP A 4 11.62 -0.27 -2.92
CA ASP A 4 10.58 0.45 -3.65
C ASP A 4 9.37 -0.44 -3.80
N MET A 5 8.19 0.16 -3.72
CA MET A 5 6.96 -0.60 -3.86
C MET A 5 6.77 -1.05 -5.31
N PRO A 6 6.78 -2.37 -5.61
CA PRO A 6 6.51 -2.85 -6.95
C PRO A 6 5.07 -2.54 -7.32
N LYS A 7 4.87 -1.82 -8.43
CA LYS A 7 3.54 -1.69 -9.03
C LYS A 7 3.20 -3.00 -9.73
N LEU A 8 2.05 -3.57 -9.40
CA LEU A 8 1.44 -4.58 -10.25
C LEU A 8 0.64 -3.89 -11.35
N GLU A 9 0.83 -4.35 -12.57
CA GLU A 9 0.01 -3.91 -13.68
C GLU A 9 -1.36 -4.58 -13.63
N SER A 10 -2.31 -4.02 -14.37
CA SER A 10 -3.64 -4.61 -14.49
C SER A 10 -3.54 -6.00 -15.11
N PRO A 11 -4.23 -7.03 -14.57
CA PRO A 11 -4.33 -8.33 -15.21
C PRO A 11 -5.20 -8.27 -16.48
N PHE A 12 -5.93 -7.17 -16.69
CA PHE A 12 -6.78 -6.98 -17.85
C PHE A 12 -6.10 -6.14 -18.92
N VAL A 13 -6.33 -6.53 -20.18
CA VAL A 13 -5.88 -5.79 -21.36
C VAL A 13 -6.58 -4.43 -21.42
N ARG A 14 -5.84 -3.38 -21.76
CA ARG A 14 -6.37 -2.04 -22.07
C ARG A 14 -6.34 -1.82 -23.59
N LYS A 15 -7.47 -1.38 -24.16
CA LYS A 15 -7.58 -1.05 -25.60
C LYS A 15 -8.02 0.40 -25.79
N MET A 16 -7.54 1.03 -26.86
CA MET A 16 -8.02 2.35 -27.29
C MET A 16 -9.32 2.17 -28.09
N ILE A 17 -10.42 2.69 -27.57
CA ILE A 17 -11.74 2.64 -28.22
C ILE A 17 -12.33 4.04 -28.17
N ASN A 18 -12.62 4.64 -29.33
CA ASN A 18 -13.16 6.00 -29.45
C ASN A 18 -12.32 7.04 -28.67
N ASP A 19 -11.00 7.03 -28.85
CA ASP A 19 -10.02 7.90 -28.19
C ASP A 19 -10.04 7.84 -26.65
N ARG A 20 -10.49 6.71 -26.10
CA ARG A 20 -10.45 6.42 -24.66
C ARG A 20 -9.80 5.08 -24.40
N TYR A 21 -8.98 5.00 -23.37
CA TYR A 21 -8.50 3.72 -22.86
C TYR A 21 -9.62 3.03 -22.09
N VAL A 22 -10.00 1.85 -22.56
CA VAL A 22 -11.03 1.00 -21.96
C VAL A 22 -10.39 -0.32 -21.54
N VAL A 23 -10.71 -0.77 -20.33
CA VAL A 23 -10.36 -2.11 -19.86
C VAL A 23 -11.32 -3.10 -20.51
N VAL A 24 -10.79 -4.12 -21.19
CA VAL A 24 -11.60 -5.17 -21.82
C VAL A 24 -11.51 -6.46 -20.99
N PRO A 25 -12.52 -7.35 -21.05
CA PRO A 25 -12.52 -8.61 -20.32
C PRO A 25 -11.60 -9.67 -20.97
N GLU A 26 -10.37 -9.26 -21.30
CA GLU A 26 -9.29 -10.12 -21.82
C GLU A 26 -8.14 -10.06 -20.81
N ILE A 27 -7.57 -11.21 -20.47
CA ILE A 27 -6.45 -11.29 -19.50
C ILE A 27 -5.12 -11.08 -20.23
N ASN A 28 -4.22 -10.31 -19.61
CA ASN A 28 -2.85 -10.15 -20.09
C ASN A 28 -2.11 -11.49 -19.97
N PRO A 29 -1.38 -11.93 -21.02
CA PRO A 29 -0.60 -13.17 -20.95
C PRO A 29 0.35 -13.18 -19.75
N GLY A 30 0.33 -14.25 -18.97
CA GLY A 30 1.13 -14.38 -17.75
C GLY A 30 0.47 -13.86 -16.47
N TYR A 31 -0.78 -13.37 -16.53
CA TYR A 31 -1.58 -12.96 -15.36
C TYR A 31 -2.69 -13.96 -15.00
N GLU A 32 -2.72 -15.14 -15.62
CA GLU A 32 -3.73 -16.19 -15.37
C GLU A 32 -3.77 -16.61 -13.90
N TRP A 33 -2.61 -16.59 -13.24
CA TRP A 33 -2.46 -16.88 -11.82
C TRP A 33 -3.34 -16.03 -10.91
N VAL A 34 -3.73 -14.81 -11.33
CA VAL A 34 -4.62 -13.92 -10.55
C VAL A 34 -5.99 -14.57 -10.32
N PHE A 35 -6.43 -15.45 -11.21
CA PHE A 35 -7.73 -16.12 -11.14
C PHE A 35 -7.62 -17.61 -10.78
N GLU A 36 -6.47 -18.23 -11.06
CA GLU A 36 -6.27 -19.68 -10.89
C GLU A 36 -5.67 -20.05 -9.53
N ASP A 37 -4.84 -19.20 -8.94
CA ASP A 37 -4.21 -19.46 -7.66
C ASP A 37 -5.14 -19.07 -6.50
N ALA A 38 -5.60 -20.06 -5.74
CA ALA A 38 -6.50 -19.87 -4.61
C ALA A 38 -5.89 -19.05 -3.45
N SER A 39 -4.57 -18.84 -3.44
CA SER A 39 -3.90 -17.95 -2.49
C SER A 39 -4.01 -16.47 -2.85
N VAL A 40 -4.46 -16.15 -4.07
CA VAL A 40 -4.65 -14.77 -4.52
C VAL A 40 -5.91 -14.19 -3.90
N LEU A 41 -5.76 -13.02 -3.30
CA LEU A 41 -6.85 -12.23 -2.77
C LEU A 41 -6.98 -10.92 -3.54
N ALA A 42 -8.12 -10.72 -4.21
CA ALA A 42 -8.49 -9.43 -4.77
C ALA A 42 -9.13 -8.57 -3.67
N ILE A 43 -8.51 -7.43 -3.36
CA ILE A 43 -9.02 -6.46 -2.38
C ILE A 43 -9.34 -5.14 -3.08
N GLU A 44 -10.25 -4.37 -2.49
CA GLU A 44 -10.55 -3.02 -2.96
C GLU A 44 -9.29 -2.17 -2.95
N LYS A 45 -9.05 -1.46 -4.06
CA LYS A 45 -8.02 -0.44 -4.11
C LYS A 45 -8.54 0.83 -3.44
N LEU A 46 -7.99 1.12 -2.26
CA LEU A 46 -8.27 2.35 -1.55
C LEU A 46 -7.68 3.57 -2.28
N ASP A 47 -8.38 4.71 -2.18
CA ASP A 47 -7.93 6.03 -2.63
C ASP A 47 -7.31 6.79 -1.45
N GLY A 48 -6.01 6.59 -1.27
CA GLY A 48 -5.25 7.21 -0.21
C GLY A 48 -3.84 7.58 -0.65
N THR A 49 -2.92 7.60 0.30
CA THR A 49 -1.50 7.79 0.02
C THR A 49 -0.71 6.60 0.51
N ASN A 50 0.18 6.14 -0.35
CA ASN A 50 1.04 5.02 -0.06
C ASN A 50 2.04 5.37 1.03
N VAL A 51 2.11 4.54 2.07
CA VAL A 51 3.01 4.71 3.21
C VAL A 51 3.72 3.39 3.49
N SER A 52 5.01 3.46 3.84
CA SER A 52 5.72 2.33 4.40
C SER A 52 6.48 2.65 5.67
N VAL A 53 6.55 1.67 6.57
CA VAL A 53 7.23 1.75 7.86
C VAL A 53 8.31 0.69 7.90
N VAL A 54 9.56 1.12 8.05
CA VAL A 54 10.72 0.22 8.19
C VAL A 54 10.99 0.03 9.68
N ILE A 55 10.97 -1.22 10.12
CA ILE A 55 11.25 -1.63 11.49
C ILE A 55 12.53 -2.46 11.52
N GLU A 56 13.44 -2.12 12.41
CA GLU A 56 14.68 -2.86 12.67
C GLU A 56 14.90 -2.98 14.17
N ASN A 57 15.21 -4.19 14.63
CA ASN A 57 15.36 -4.55 16.05
C ASN A 57 14.20 -4.05 16.91
N GLY A 58 12.95 -4.22 16.45
CA GLY A 58 11.77 -3.78 17.20
C GLY A 58 11.54 -2.26 17.23
N ASN A 59 12.31 -1.47 16.48
CA ASN A 59 12.21 -0.01 16.48
C ASN A 59 11.87 0.52 15.08
N VAL A 60 11.02 1.55 15.01
CA VAL A 60 10.75 2.27 13.76
C VAL A 60 12.01 3.02 13.34
N LYS A 61 12.63 2.57 12.25
CA LYS A 61 13.83 3.18 11.67
C LYS A 61 13.50 4.35 10.76
N SER A 62 12.48 4.20 9.93
CA SER A 62 12.11 5.22 8.94
C SER A 62 10.68 5.02 8.44
N ILE A 63 10.02 6.12 8.09
CA ILE A 63 8.68 6.13 7.48
C ILE A 63 8.81 6.80 6.12
N TRP A 64 8.19 6.22 5.10
CA TRP A 64 8.27 6.70 3.73
C TRP A 64 6.87 6.88 3.17
N ASN A 65 6.69 7.86 2.29
CA ASN A 65 5.63 7.77 1.29
C ASN A 65 6.20 7.16 0.02
N ARG A 66 5.43 7.17 -1.08
CA ARG A 66 5.88 6.61 -2.36
C ARG A 66 7.18 7.22 -2.92
N THR A 67 7.53 8.46 -2.60
CA THR A 67 8.62 9.20 -3.26
C THR A 67 9.72 9.65 -2.32
N GLU A 68 9.47 9.74 -1.01
CA GLU A 68 10.41 10.35 -0.07
C GLU A 68 10.23 9.85 1.37
N LEU A 69 11.30 10.03 2.14
CA LEU A 69 11.33 9.83 3.58
C LEU A 69 10.47 10.89 4.27
N ILE A 70 9.68 10.47 5.24
CA ILE A 70 8.86 11.33 6.09
C ILE A 70 9.57 11.50 7.44
N PRO A 71 10.08 12.69 7.78
CA PRO A 71 10.66 12.94 9.09
C PRO A 71 9.59 12.82 10.19
N PHE A 72 9.93 12.28 11.35
CA PHE A 72 8.98 12.15 12.46
C PHE A 72 8.44 13.51 12.92
N ILE A 73 9.32 14.49 13.09
CA ILE A 73 8.95 15.88 13.39
C ILE A 73 8.91 16.67 12.08
N ASN A 74 7.71 16.98 11.61
CA ASN A 74 7.52 17.72 10.37
C ASN A 74 6.21 18.54 10.40
N LYS A 75 6.10 19.58 9.57
CA LYS A 75 4.89 20.44 9.50
C LYS A 75 3.94 20.07 8.36
N GLY A 76 4.46 19.58 7.23
CA GLY A 76 3.66 19.39 6.00
C GLY A 76 2.93 18.04 5.92
N LYS A 77 3.42 17.02 6.64
CA LYS A 77 3.01 15.62 6.52
C LYS A 77 2.78 14.95 7.87
N ALA A 78 2.48 15.75 8.90
CA ALA A 78 2.22 15.26 10.24
C ALA A 78 1.04 14.27 10.27
N HIS A 79 0.08 14.40 9.35
CA HIS A 79 -1.04 13.47 9.19
C HIS A 79 -0.59 12.03 8.84
N ILE A 80 0.53 11.86 8.12
CA ILE A 80 1.10 10.53 7.85
C ILE A 80 1.60 9.90 9.13
N ILE A 81 2.36 10.64 9.93
CA ILE A 81 2.87 10.15 11.23
C ILE A 81 1.72 9.79 12.16
N ALA A 82 0.72 10.68 12.27
CA ALA A 82 -0.46 10.43 13.07
C ALA A 82 -1.22 9.18 12.63
N GLY A 83 -1.36 8.96 11.31
CA GLY A 83 -2.00 7.75 10.79
C GLY A 83 -1.20 6.47 11.00
N VAL A 84 0.13 6.52 10.99
CA VAL A 84 0.98 5.36 11.36
C VAL A 84 0.79 5.00 12.83
N LEU A 85 0.78 6.01 13.72
CA LEU A 85 0.56 5.79 15.15
C LEU A 85 -0.83 5.22 15.43
N GLU A 86 -1.85 5.73 14.74
CA GLU A 86 -3.23 5.24 14.84
C GLU A 86 -3.37 3.81 14.29
N SER A 87 -2.69 3.46 13.20
CA SER A 87 -2.67 2.07 12.72
C SER A 87 -2.01 1.12 13.70
N PHE A 88 -0.95 1.58 14.37
CA PHE A 88 -0.29 0.78 15.39
C PHE A 88 -1.19 0.59 16.62
N SER A 89 -1.90 1.63 17.07
CA SER A 89 -2.84 1.55 18.21
C SER A 89 -4.02 0.60 17.93
N ARG A 90 -4.39 0.44 16.66
CA ARG A 90 -5.39 -0.52 16.17
C ARG A 90 -4.86 -1.91 15.91
N GLU A 91 -3.59 -2.17 16.21
CA GLU A 91 -2.93 -3.46 16.00
C GLU A 91 -2.89 -3.90 14.52
N TYR A 92 -2.92 -2.95 13.58
CA TYR A 92 -2.88 -3.30 12.15
C TYR A 92 -1.51 -3.84 11.73
N PHE A 93 -0.42 -3.40 12.37
CA PHE A 93 0.91 -3.97 12.18
C PHE A 93 1.65 -4.11 13.52
N SER A 94 2.69 -4.96 13.52
CA SER A 94 3.55 -5.21 14.69
C SER A 94 4.92 -4.55 14.53
N LEU A 95 5.69 -4.52 15.61
CA LEU A 95 7.10 -4.09 15.61
C LEU A 95 8.06 -5.23 15.22
N GLU A 96 7.63 -6.19 14.41
CA GLU A 96 8.54 -7.19 13.85
C GLU A 96 9.46 -6.58 12.80
N ASP A 97 10.67 -7.10 12.67
CA ASP A 97 11.63 -6.60 11.69
C ASP A 97 11.13 -6.79 10.26
N GLY A 98 11.09 -5.69 9.50
CA GLY A 98 10.61 -5.70 8.13
C GLY A 98 10.23 -4.31 7.62
N GLN A 99 9.72 -4.28 6.39
CA GLN A 99 9.09 -3.10 5.81
C GLN A 99 7.61 -3.39 5.58
N PHE A 100 6.75 -2.63 6.26
CA PHE A 100 5.30 -2.74 6.19
C PHE A 100 4.78 -1.68 5.24
N PHE A 101 4.03 -2.09 4.23
CA PHE A 101 3.42 -1.21 3.24
C PHE A 101 1.92 -1.18 3.43
N GLY A 102 1.35 0.01 3.36
CA GLY A 102 -0.08 0.16 3.36
C GLY A 102 -0.57 1.46 2.75
N GLU A 103 -1.89 1.53 2.59
CA GLU A 103 -2.56 2.73 2.08
C GLU A 103 -3.09 3.54 3.27
N LEU A 104 -2.56 4.75 3.47
CA LEU A 104 -3.07 5.72 4.41
C LEU A 104 -4.32 6.38 3.83
N ILE A 105 -5.41 6.37 4.58
CA ILE A 105 -6.68 6.99 4.22
C ILE A 105 -7.20 7.86 5.38
N GLY A 106 -8.15 8.73 5.06
CA GLY A 106 -8.86 9.56 6.02
C GLY A 106 -8.61 11.05 5.85
N GLU A 107 -8.76 11.80 6.93
CA GLU A 107 -8.64 13.26 6.91
C GLU A 107 -7.28 13.71 6.38
N ARG A 108 -7.31 14.79 5.58
CA ARG A 108 -6.11 15.41 4.98
C ARG A 108 -5.35 14.50 3.99
N VAL A 109 -5.95 13.39 3.56
CA VAL A 109 -5.41 12.51 2.52
C VAL A 109 -6.37 12.46 1.33
N ASN A 110 -5.90 12.82 0.12
CA ASN A 110 -6.66 12.81 -1.15
C ASN A 110 -8.10 13.37 -1.07
N GLY A 111 -8.35 14.38 -0.23
CA GLY A 111 -9.68 14.96 -0.08
C GLY A 111 -10.67 14.11 0.75
N ASN A 112 -10.20 13.05 1.41
CA ASN A 112 -10.96 12.15 2.27
C ASN A 112 -12.24 11.60 1.58
N PRO A 113 -12.10 10.85 0.47
CA PRO A 113 -13.24 10.37 -0.31
C PRO A 113 -14.20 9.50 0.51
N TYR A 114 -13.66 8.83 1.53
CA TYR A 114 -14.40 7.95 2.44
C TYR A 114 -15.07 8.68 3.62
N ARG A 115 -14.86 10.00 3.77
CA ARG A 115 -15.43 10.84 4.83
C ARG A 115 -15.18 10.28 6.24
N LEU A 116 -13.99 9.75 6.46
CA LEU A 116 -13.59 9.20 7.76
C LEU A 116 -13.23 10.33 8.73
N GLU A 117 -13.47 10.10 10.00
CA GLU A 117 -12.92 10.91 11.08
C GLU A 117 -11.52 10.38 11.45
N GLY A 118 -10.54 11.28 11.48
CA GLY A 118 -9.13 10.91 11.65
C GLY A 118 -8.52 10.25 10.41
N GLN A 119 -7.30 9.72 10.57
CA GLN A 119 -6.56 9.04 9.51
C GLN A 119 -5.81 7.84 10.05
N PHE A 120 -5.73 6.78 9.26
CA PHE A 120 -5.01 5.55 9.56
C PHE A 120 -4.61 4.83 8.27
N MET A 121 -3.60 3.99 8.36
CA MET A 121 -3.18 3.06 7.30
C MET A 121 -4.15 1.88 7.28
N GLY A 122 -5.13 1.93 6.37
CA GLY A 122 -6.32 1.07 6.37
C GLY A 122 -6.17 -0.27 5.65
N ALA A 123 -5.19 -0.41 4.77
CA ALA A 123 -4.89 -1.67 4.11
C ALA A 123 -3.38 -1.91 4.15
N ILE A 124 -2.90 -2.78 5.03
CA ILE A 124 -1.54 -3.32 4.90
C ILE A 124 -1.60 -4.41 3.86
N PHE A 125 -1.12 -4.09 2.67
CA PHE A 125 -1.16 -5.02 1.55
C PHE A 125 0.18 -5.75 1.39
N ASN A 126 1.29 -5.27 1.96
CA ASN A 126 2.58 -5.98 1.78
C ASN A 126 3.46 -5.88 3.03
N VAL A 127 4.14 -6.98 3.34
CA VAL A 127 5.17 -7.02 4.39
C VAL A 127 6.40 -7.73 3.84
N CYS A 128 7.52 -7.04 3.89
CA CYS A 128 8.80 -7.55 3.46
C CYS A 128 9.66 -7.86 4.68
N LYS A 129 9.71 -9.15 5.07
CA LYS A 129 10.48 -9.63 6.23
C LYS A 129 11.90 -10.01 5.84
N LYS A 130 12.84 -9.86 6.77
CA LYS A 130 14.29 -10.06 6.55
C LYS A 130 14.71 -11.54 6.51
N SER A 131 13.86 -12.49 6.93
CA SER A 131 14.22 -13.90 7.14
C SER A 131 13.24 -14.95 6.59
N SER A 132 12.13 -14.55 5.98
CA SER A 132 11.20 -15.47 5.32
C SER A 132 10.76 -14.85 3.99
N GLY A 133 10.53 -15.71 2.99
CA GLY A 133 10.24 -15.32 1.62
C GLY A 133 9.24 -14.16 1.50
N LEU A 134 9.47 -13.33 0.49
CA LEU A 134 8.67 -12.18 0.13
C LEU A 134 7.19 -12.57 0.01
N GLN A 135 6.34 -12.06 0.91
CA GLN A 135 4.89 -12.25 0.81
C GLN A 135 4.32 -11.02 0.11
N ILE A 136 4.40 -11.00 -1.22
CA ILE A 136 3.78 -9.94 -2.03
C ILE A 136 2.27 -10.18 -2.00
N MET A 137 1.52 -9.40 -1.22
CA MET A 137 0.22 -8.98 -1.73
C MET A 137 0.42 -7.59 -2.33
N GLY A 138 -0.14 -7.38 -3.50
CA GLY A 138 0.06 -6.12 -4.18
C GLY A 138 -1.24 -5.65 -4.79
N GLN A 139 -1.37 -4.33 -4.81
CA GLN A 139 -2.55 -3.68 -5.34
C GLN A 139 -2.40 -3.50 -6.84
N ILE A 140 -3.39 -4.00 -7.56
CA ILE A 140 -3.51 -3.90 -9.00
C ILE A 140 -4.04 -2.49 -9.34
N SER A 141 -3.41 -1.82 -10.32
CA SER A 141 -3.75 -0.47 -10.78
C SER A 141 -4.76 -0.40 -11.91
#